data_AF-A0A8H6ZRA2-F1
#
_entry.id   AF-A0A8H6ZRA2-F1
#
_cell.length_a   1.000
_cell.length_b   1.000
_cell.length_c   1.000
_cell.angle_alpha   90.00
_cell.angle_beta   90.00
_cell.angle_gamma   90.00
#
_symmetry.space_group_name_H-M   'P 1'
#
loop_
_entity.id
_entity.type
_entity.pdbx_description
1 polymer ?
#
loop_
_entity_poly.entity_id
_entity_poly.type
_entity_poly.pdbx_seq_one_letter_code
_entity_poly.pdbx_strand_id
1 'polypeptide(L)'
;MPFDLSATSLQLQSVVNAIVENRLLFSKQEKELGDIVDVIDLEKVFDFLTLVDIDTKGSKRLCVEDEVVHTPTELQVRMFGVLVNHELPPRLREIEPNGRIYARQHVAISGLGAPFFTKAIEGLQELAQYLTHFFKEGSWAGWSPSEHLGFSVLDANSRYYTLRSTQLVPNDVPFPKDMDPRGLLERGKGTEFAYSEDNVVEYWKYNKDDNSYTVINPREFKDGDIVEVHVSFLLLKMSTSQRKYYNHSNVLPRYRMLLTLRGLTLLAHNEHKDDADKHDETSSQEAVVDTSQGGDNDQIFRKGLGAKTTAPVFKNLATAAACFLSRVCVGADADKKSLIQ
;
A
#
# COMPACT_ATOMS: atom_id res chain seq x y z
N MET A 1 -6.64 -24.28 22.48
CA MET A 1 -6.68 -23.10 23.38
C MET A 1 -7.58 -22.07 22.72
N PRO A 2 -8.60 -21.52 23.40
CA PRO A 2 -9.39 -20.44 22.82
C PRO A 2 -8.48 -19.22 22.65
N PHE A 3 -8.44 -18.65 21.44
CA PHE A 3 -7.83 -17.34 21.20
C PHE A 3 -8.68 -16.31 21.96
N ASP A 4 -8.05 -15.56 22.87
CA ASP A 4 -8.72 -14.52 23.63
C ASP A 4 -9.02 -13.32 22.71
N LEU A 5 -10.24 -13.29 22.17
CA LEU A 5 -10.72 -12.28 21.23
C LEU A 5 -10.95 -10.90 21.90
N SER A 6 -11.00 -10.86 23.23
CA SER A 6 -11.29 -9.62 23.98
C SER A 6 -10.12 -8.65 23.97
N ALA A 7 -8.89 -9.16 24.10
CA ALA A 7 -7.68 -8.36 24.07
C ALA A 7 -7.46 -7.74 22.68
N THR A 8 -7.70 -8.50 21.60
CA THR A 8 -7.63 -8.01 20.21
C THR A 8 -8.67 -6.94 19.88
N SER A 9 -9.85 -6.98 20.51
CA SER A 9 -10.95 -6.05 20.25
C SER A 9 -10.63 -4.62 20.69
N LEU A 10 -9.99 -4.44 21.85
CA LEU A 10 -9.63 -3.10 22.36
C LEU A 10 -8.56 -2.39 21.52
N GLN A 11 -7.73 -3.14 20.80
CA GLN A 11 -6.58 -2.63 20.04
C GLN A 11 -6.97 -2.31 18.61
N LEU A 12 -7.85 -3.13 18.05
CA LEU A 12 -8.60 -2.76 16.86
C LEU A 12 -9.33 -1.44 17.11
N GLN A 13 -9.94 -1.26 18.28
CA GLN A 13 -10.63 -0.01 18.62
C GLN A 13 -9.68 1.20 18.69
N SER A 14 -8.47 1.07 19.24
CA SER A 14 -7.51 2.19 19.27
C SER A 14 -6.99 2.56 17.87
N VAL A 15 -6.74 1.55 17.02
CA VAL A 15 -6.35 1.78 15.62
C VAL A 15 -7.50 2.44 14.85
N VAL A 16 -8.72 1.96 15.02
CA VAL A 16 -9.93 2.55 14.42
C VAL A 16 -10.07 4.01 14.85
N ASN A 17 -9.91 4.32 16.14
CA ASN A 17 -10.00 5.68 16.65
C ASN A 17 -8.89 6.57 16.05
N ALA A 18 -7.66 6.09 15.94
CA ALA A 18 -6.56 6.83 15.31
C ALA A 18 -6.86 7.13 13.84
N ILE A 19 -7.45 6.19 13.09
CA ILE A 19 -7.82 6.43 11.69
C ILE A 19 -8.98 7.45 11.60
N VAL A 20 -9.96 7.38 12.50
CA VAL A 20 -11.08 8.32 12.55
C VAL A 20 -10.62 9.74 12.92
N GLU A 21 -9.74 9.87 13.92
CA GLU A 21 -9.17 11.16 14.34
C GLU A 21 -8.34 11.80 13.23
N ASN A 22 -7.48 11.00 12.57
CA ASN A 22 -6.72 11.44 11.41
C ASN A 22 -7.66 11.94 10.30
N ARG A 23 -8.72 11.19 9.98
CA ARG A 23 -9.72 11.62 8.97
C ARG A 23 -10.37 12.97 9.31
N LEU A 24 -10.77 13.18 10.57
CA LEU A 24 -11.40 14.44 11.00
C LEU A 24 -10.43 15.63 10.98
N LEU A 25 -9.14 15.38 11.15
CA LEU A 25 -8.10 16.40 10.97
C LEU A 25 -7.95 16.74 9.48
N PHE A 26 -7.97 15.73 8.59
CA PHE A 26 -7.78 15.92 7.15
C PHE A 26 -8.97 16.57 6.43
N SER A 27 -10.21 16.35 6.87
CA SER A 27 -11.39 17.02 6.28
C SER A 27 -11.40 18.54 6.49
N LYS A 28 -10.52 19.09 7.35
CA LYS A 28 -10.41 20.54 7.58
C LYS A 28 -9.40 21.25 6.66
N GLN A 29 -8.54 20.51 5.95
CA GLN A 29 -7.46 21.06 5.10
C GLN A 29 -7.72 20.97 3.59
N GLU A 30 -8.91 20.57 3.19
CA GLU A 30 -9.33 20.16 1.84
C GLU A 30 -9.29 21.23 0.71
N LYS A 31 -8.53 22.32 0.85
CA LYS A 31 -8.56 23.45 -0.10
C LYS A 31 -7.35 23.61 -1.02
N GLU A 32 -6.32 22.77 -0.92
CA GLU A 32 -5.08 22.99 -1.70
C GLU A 32 -4.65 21.82 -2.61
N LEU A 33 -5.26 20.63 -2.50
CA LEU A 33 -4.92 19.46 -3.33
C LEU A 33 -6.08 19.12 -4.28
N GLY A 34 -6.16 19.89 -5.37
CA GLY A 34 -7.37 20.11 -6.19
C GLY A 34 -8.03 18.95 -6.94
N ASP A 35 -7.51 17.71 -6.92
CA ASP A 35 -8.04 16.63 -7.79
C ASP A 35 -8.21 15.25 -7.10
N ILE A 36 -7.98 15.16 -5.78
CA ILE A 36 -8.08 13.88 -5.06
C ILE A 36 -9.42 13.79 -4.34
N VAL A 37 -10.24 12.82 -4.75
CA VAL A 37 -11.57 12.58 -4.17
C VAL A 37 -11.47 11.56 -3.05
N ASP A 38 -12.15 11.80 -1.93
CA ASP A 38 -12.31 10.76 -0.91
C ASP A 38 -13.10 9.58 -1.49
N VAL A 39 -12.64 8.34 -1.28
CA VAL A 39 -13.35 7.14 -1.79
C VAL A 39 -14.82 7.10 -1.34
N ILE A 40 -15.13 7.69 -0.19
CA ILE A 40 -16.49 7.74 0.36
C ILE A 40 -17.41 8.65 -0.45
N ASP A 41 -16.85 9.62 -1.18
CA ASP A 41 -17.56 10.60 -1.98
C ASP A 41 -17.53 10.28 -3.48
N LEU A 42 -17.07 9.06 -3.84
CA LEU A 42 -16.89 8.62 -5.22
C LEU A 42 -18.20 8.62 -6.03
N GLU A 43 -19.33 8.37 -5.38
CA GLU A 43 -20.66 8.42 -6.00
C GLU A 43 -20.99 9.79 -6.63
N LYS A 44 -20.41 10.87 -6.08
CA LYS A 44 -20.68 12.25 -6.54
C LYS A 44 -20.03 12.55 -7.90
N VAL A 45 -19.05 11.76 -8.31
CA VAL A 45 -18.31 11.98 -9.56
C VAL A 45 -18.71 11.04 -10.69
N PHE A 46 -19.64 10.10 -10.47
CA PHE A 46 -20.00 9.05 -11.45
C PHE A 46 -20.47 9.61 -12.79
N ASP A 47 -21.25 10.68 -12.78
CA ASP A 47 -21.79 11.30 -13.99
C ASP A 47 -20.73 12.01 -14.84
N PHE A 48 -19.56 12.28 -14.27
CA PHE A 48 -18.44 12.98 -14.92
C PHE A 48 -17.31 12.02 -15.35
N LEU A 49 -17.51 10.71 -15.16
CA LEU A 49 -16.49 9.71 -15.45
C LEU A 49 -16.36 9.43 -16.95
N THR A 50 -15.12 9.41 -17.42
CA THR A 50 -14.76 9.02 -18.78
C THR A 50 -13.65 7.98 -18.80
N LEU A 51 -13.56 7.25 -19.92
CA LEU A 51 -12.52 6.25 -20.13
C LEU A 51 -11.58 6.69 -21.24
N VAL A 52 -10.29 6.80 -20.92
CA VAL A 52 -9.23 7.20 -21.86
C VAL A 52 -8.34 6.00 -22.16
N ASP A 53 -8.04 5.74 -23.43
CA ASP A 53 -7.08 4.70 -23.82
C ASP A 53 -5.66 5.10 -23.42
N ILE A 54 -4.94 4.20 -22.74
CA ILE A 54 -3.57 4.46 -22.28
C ILE A 54 -2.50 3.74 -23.10
N ASP A 55 -2.89 2.70 -23.83
CA ASP A 55 -1.97 1.87 -24.58
C ASP A 55 -2.60 1.35 -25.88
N THR A 56 -1.75 0.86 -26.77
CA THR A 56 -2.19 0.26 -28.04
C THR A 56 -2.86 -1.12 -27.86
N LYS A 57 -2.83 -1.69 -26.65
CA LYS A 57 -3.47 -2.97 -26.32
C LYS A 57 -4.93 -2.79 -25.92
N GLY A 58 -5.39 -1.56 -25.74
CA GLY A 58 -6.75 -1.20 -25.38
C GLY A 58 -7.01 -1.23 -23.87
N SER A 59 -5.97 -1.07 -23.04
CA SER A 59 -6.16 -0.75 -21.63
C SER A 59 -6.69 0.68 -21.50
N LYS A 60 -7.60 0.90 -20.56
CA LYS A 60 -8.25 2.19 -20.33
C LYS A 60 -7.99 2.70 -18.93
N ARG A 61 -7.91 4.02 -18.76
CA ARG A 61 -7.83 4.71 -17.48
C ARG A 61 -9.15 5.42 -17.22
N LEU A 62 -9.56 5.43 -15.95
CA LEU A 62 -10.70 6.21 -15.50
C LEU A 62 -10.26 7.65 -15.25
N CYS A 63 -10.96 8.58 -15.88
CA CYS A 63 -10.71 10.00 -15.77
C CYS A 63 -12.01 10.73 -15.38
N VAL A 64 -11.87 11.95 -14.89
CA VAL A 64 -12.96 12.91 -14.69
C VAL A 64 -12.83 14.00 -15.76
N GLU A 65 -13.95 14.40 -16.36
CA GLU A 65 -13.96 15.58 -17.22
C GLU A 65 -13.81 16.86 -16.38
N ASP A 66 -12.76 17.63 -16.65
CA ASP A 66 -12.60 18.96 -16.10
C ASP A 66 -13.35 19.97 -16.98
N GLU A 67 -14.32 20.68 -16.41
CA GLU A 67 -15.09 21.72 -17.09
C GLU A 67 -14.23 22.87 -17.61
N VAL A 68 -13.10 23.16 -16.95
CA VAL A 68 -12.25 24.33 -17.22
C VAL A 68 -11.17 24.02 -18.25
N VAL A 69 -10.48 22.88 -18.09
CA VAL A 69 -9.30 22.55 -18.92
C VAL A 69 -9.69 21.77 -20.17
N HIS A 70 -10.89 21.18 -20.20
CA HIS A 70 -11.39 20.30 -21.29
C HIS A 70 -10.46 19.12 -21.62
N THR A 71 -9.50 18.81 -20.75
CA THR A 71 -8.68 17.61 -20.83
C THR A 71 -9.09 16.69 -19.69
N PRO A 72 -9.40 15.41 -19.96
CA PRO A 72 -9.78 14.48 -18.91
C PRO A 72 -8.60 14.25 -17.96
N THR A 73 -8.81 14.53 -16.67
CA THR A 73 -7.81 14.34 -15.62
C THR A 73 -7.98 12.97 -14.99
N GLU A 74 -6.88 12.28 -14.69
CA GLU A 74 -6.92 10.96 -14.06
C GLU A 74 -7.64 11.00 -12.71
N LEU A 75 -8.64 10.14 -12.53
CA LEU A 75 -9.33 10.04 -11.25
C LEU A 75 -8.40 9.39 -10.22
N GLN A 76 -8.04 10.16 -9.20
CA GLN A 76 -7.32 9.68 -8.02
C GLN A 76 -8.20 9.74 -6.80
N VAL A 77 -8.12 8.69 -5.98
CA VAL A 77 -8.87 8.59 -4.74
C VAL A 77 -7.96 8.24 -3.58
N ARG A 78 -8.24 8.82 -2.42
CA ARG A 78 -7.48 8.52 -1.19
C ARG A 78 -8.24 7.59 -0.26
N MET A 79 -7.51 6.70 0.40
CA MET A 79 -8.04 5.78 1.41
C MET A 79 -7.07 5.60 2.56
N PHE A 80 -7.58 5.51 3.78
CA PHE A 80 -6.80 5.25 4.99
C PHE A 80 -6.87 3.77 5.39
N GLY A 81 -5.77 3.21 5.87
CA GLY A 81 -5.76 1.84 6.38
C GLY A 81 -4.46 1.47 7.09
N VAL A 82 -4.41 0.23 7.57
CA VAL A 82 -3.19 -0.38 8.11
C VAL A 82 -2.48 -1.12 6.98
N LEU A 83 -1.19 -0.89 6.81
CA LEU A 83 -0.36 -1.60 5.85
C LEU A 83 -0.18 -3.05 6.32
N VAL A 84 -0.71 -4.01 5.56
CA VAL A 84 -0.66 -5.44 5.93
C VAL A 84 0.48 -6.16 5.21
N ASN A 85 0.77 -5.75 3.98
CA ASN A 85 1.86 -6.26 3.18
C ASN A 85 2.28 -5.19 2.17
N HIS A 86 3.56 -5.17 1.82
CA HIS A 86 4.07 -4.27 0.80
C HIS A 86 5.32 -4.82 0.11
N GLU A 87 5.49 -4.40 -1.14
CA GLU A 87 6.68 -4.61 -1.94
C GLU A 87 7.09 -3.27 -2.56
N LEU A 88 7.90 -2.52 -1.82
CA LEU A 88 8.33 -1.16 -2.18
C LEU A 88 9.83 -1.13 -2.52
N PRO A 89 10.30 -0.13 -3.28
CA PRO A 89 11.72 0.04 -3.57
C PRO A 89 12.49 0.52 -2.33
N PRO A 90 13.83 0.43 -2.32
CA PRO A 90 14.71 -0.20 -3.31
C PRO A 90 14.70 -1.71 -3.29
N ARG A 91 14.75 -2.30 -4.49
CA ARG A 91 14.98 -3.74 -4.62
C ARG A 91 16.44 -4.10 -4.33
N LEU A 92 16.61 -5.20 -3.61
CA LEU A 92 17.93 -5.72 -3.23
C LEU A 92 18.53 -6.65 -4.29
N ARG A 93 17.73 -7.09 -5.25
CA ARG A 93 18.11 -8.05 -6.30
C ARG A 93 17.75 -7.51 -7.67
N GLU A 94 18.55 -7.89 -8.65
CA GLU A 94 18.28 -7.60 -10.05
C GLU A 94 17.04 -8.36 -10.53
N ILE A 95 16.33 -7.76 -11.48
CA ILE A 95 15.12 -8.32 -12.05
C ILE A 95 15.51 -9.20 -13.24
N GLU A 96 15.17 -10.47 -13.16
CA GLU A 96 15.37 -11.39 -14.28
C GLU A 96 14.66 -10.89 -15.54
N PRO A 97 15.22 -11.09 -16.74
CA PRO A 97 14.65 -10.59 -17.98
C PRO A 97 13.17 -10.93 -18.19
N ASN A 98 12.78 -12.17 -17.87
CA ASN A 98 11.39 -12.64 -17.98
C ASN A 98 10.47 -12.08 -16.88
N GLY A 99 11.04 -11.63 -15.76
CA GLY A 99 10.31 -11.06 -14.63
C GLY A 99 9.99 -9.58 -14.77
N ARG A 100 10.57 -8.87 -15.75
CA ARG A 100 10.39 -7.42 -15.94
C ARG A 100 8.94 -7.01 -16.08
N ILE A 101 8.15 -7.75 -16.86
CA ILE A 101 6.73 -7.45 -17.07
C ILE A 101 5.87 -7.58 -15.81
N TYR A 102 6.37 -8.27 -14.79
CA TYR A 102 5.70 -8.49 -13.51
C TYR A 102 6.29 -7.65 -12.37
N ALA A 103 7.37 -6.90 -12.64
CA ALA A 103 8.00 -6.06 -11.64
C ALA A 103 7.09 -4.86 -11.31
N ARG A 104 6.75 -4.75 -10.04
CA ARG A 104 5.81 -3.73 -9.54
C ARG A 104 6.14 -3.31 -8.11
N GLN A 105 5.62 -2.15 -7.78
CA GLN A 105 5.40 -1.61 -6.44
C GLN A 105 4.02 -2.08 -6.01
N HIS A 106 3.89 -2.68 -4.84
CA HIS A 106 2.62 -3.20 -4.34
C HIS A 106 2.42 -2.81 -2.88
N VAL A 107 1.18 -2.44 -2.55
CA VAL A 107 0.73 -2.28 -1.17
C VAL A 107 -0.62 -2.98 -1.01
N ALA A 108 -0.79 -3.57 0.15
CA ALA A 108 -2.05 -4.15 0.60
C ALA A 108 -2.42 -3.51 1.93
N ILE A 109 -3.55 -2.79 1.96
CA ILE A 109 -4.06 -2.16 3.19
C ILE A 109 -5.36 -2.80 3.64
N SER A 110 -5.59 -2.82 4.95
CA SER A 110 -6.86 -3.24 5.54
C SER A 110 -7.33 -2.24 6.58
N GLY A 111 -8.64 -2.05 6.68
CA GLY A 111 -9.26 -1.35 7.81
C GLY A 111 -9.45 -2.24 9.05
N LEU A 112 -9.10 -3.53 8.98
CA LEU A 112 -9.27 -4.48 10.09
C LEU A 112 -10.69 -4.47 10.71
N GLY A 113 -11.71 -4.33 9.85
CA GLY A 113 -13.12 -4.27 10.25
C GLY A 113 -13.64 -2.85 10.57
N ALA A 114 -12.83 -1.81 10.37
CA ALA A 114 -13.29 -0.44 10.55
C ALA A 114 -14.45 -0.08 9.61
N PRO A 115 -15.58 0.48 10.13
CA PRO A 115 -16.76 0.76 9.30
C PRO A 115 -16.50 1.69 8.11
N PHE A 116 -15.64 2.71 8.28
CA PHE A 116 -15.31 3.63 7.19
C PHE A 116 -14.58 2.93 6.05
N PHE A 117 -13.72 1.95 6.35
CA PHE A 117 -12.98 1.19 5.35
C PHE A 117 -13.91 0.24 4.61
N THR A 118 -14.80 -0.44 5.32
CA THR A 118 -15.85 -1.27 4.72
C THR A 118 -16.69 -0.45 3.75
N LYS A 119 -17.17 0.74 4.17
CA LYS A 119 -17.91 1.65 3.30
C LYS A 119 -17.10 2.06 2.06
N ALA A 120 -15.81 2.29 2.21
CA ALA A 120 -14.94 2.64 1.09
C ALA A 120 -14.78 1.48 0.10
N ILE A 121 -14.65 0.23 0.58
CA ILE A 121 -14.64 -0.97 -0.27
C ILE A 121 -15.98 -1.14 -0.99
N GLU A 122 -17.10 -0.90 -0.32
CA GLU A 122 -18.45 -0.92 -0.93
C GLU A 122 -18.55 0.11 -2.06
N GLY A 123 -18.09 1.35 -1.85
CA GLY A 123 -18.04 2.38 -2.89
C GLY A 123 -17.19 1.99 -4.11
N LEU A 124 -16.08 1.30 -3.90
CA LEU A 124 -15.27 0.75 -5.01
C LEU A 124 -15.98 -0.39 -5.75
N GLN A 125 -16.78 -1.21 -5.05
CA GLN A 125 -17.61 -2.23 -5.68
C GLN A 125 -18.76 -1.60 -6.49
N GLU A 126 -19.38 -0.54 -5.99
CA GLU A 126 -20.39 0.23 -6.72
C GLU A 126 -19.81 0.87 -7.98
N LEU A 127 -18.62 1.49 -7.88
CA LEU A 127 -17.91 1.97 -9.07
C LEU A 127 -17.65 0.83 -10.06
N ALA A 128 -17.19 -0.34 -9.60
CA ALA A 128 -16.96 -1.48 -10.49
C ALA A 128 -18.25 -1.95 -11.18
N GLN A 129 -19.40 -1.88 -10.50
CA GLN A 129 -20.70 -2.19 -11.08
C GLN A 129 -21.11 -1.11 -12.10
N TYR A 130 -20.96 0.17 -11.75
CA TYR A 130 -21.22 1.30 -12.63
C TYR A 130 -20.43 1.21 -13.93
N LEU A 131 -19.16 0.81 -13.86
CA LEU A 131 -18.30 0.67 -15.04
C LEU A 131 -18.82 -0.35 -16.06
N THR A 132 -19.70 -1.28 -15.67
CA THR A 132 -20.32 -2.26 -16.59
C THR A 132 -21.02 -1.57 -17.76
N HIS A 133 -21.58 -0.36 -17.57
CA HIS A 133 -22.31 0.38 -18.61
C HIS A 133 -21.41 0.83 -19.78
N PHE A 134 -20.09 0.96 -19.56
CA PHE A 134 -19.14 1.35 -20.61
C PHE A 134 -18.71 0.18 -21.51
N PHE A 135 -19.09 -1.04 -21.15
CA PHE A 135 -18.61 -2.26 -21.80
C PHE A 135 -19.78 -3.06 -22.38
N LYS A 136 -19.48 -3.85 -23.42
CA LYS A 136 -20.47 -4.78 -23.97
C LYS A 136 -20.82 -5.84 -22.92
N GLU A 137 -22.05 -6.32 -22.93
CA GLU A 137 -22.48 -7.40 -22.04
C GLU A 137 -21.53 -8.60 -22.11
N GLY A 138 -21.11 -9.11 -20.95
CA GLY A 138 -20.16 -10.24 -20.85
C GLY A 138 -18.68 -9.89 -21.09
N SER A 139 -18.35 -8.64 -21.43
CA SER A 139 -16.95 -8.18 -21.55
C SER A 139 -16.36 -7.63 -20.26
N TRP A 140 -17.17 -7.40 -19.22
CA TRP A 140 -16.68 -6.93 -17.92
C TRP A 140 -16.48 -8.10 -16.95
N ALA A 141 -15.29 -8.19 -16.35
CA ALA A 141 -14.96 -9.19 -15.33
C ALA A 141 -15.08 -8.64 -13.89
N GLY A 142 -15.37 -7.35 -13.74
CA GLY A 142 -15.50 -6.71 -12.43
C GLY A 142 -14.18 -6.41 -11.74
N TRP A 143 -14.32 -6.13 -10.44
CA TRP A 143 -13.27 -6.01 -9.46
C TRP A 143 -13.77 -6.63 -8.15
N SER A 144 -12.85 -7.18 -7.37
CA SER A 144 -13.13 -7.69 -6.04
C SER A 144 -11.94 -7.37 -5.14
N PRO A 145 -12.19 -6.98 -3.87
CA PRO A 145 -11.15 -6.86 -2.88
C PRO A 145 -10.56 -8.24 -2.59
N SER A 146 -9.30 -8.29 -2.15
CA SER A 146 -8.75 -9.52 -1.58
C SER A 146 -9.14 -9.63 -0.11
N GLU A 147 -8.81 -10.76 0.52
CA GLU A 147 -9.07 -11.01 1.93
C GLU A 147 -7.78 -11.35 2.66
N HIS A 148 -7.62 -10.82 3.86
CA HIS A 148 -6.56 -11.19 4.79
C HIS A 148 -7.14 -11.36 6.18
N LEU A 149 -6.99 -12.57 6.75
CA LEU A 149 -7.53 -12.92 8.07
C LEU A 149 -9.04 -12.66 8.21
N GLY A 150 -9.79 -12.81 7.12
CA GLY A 150 -11.24 -12.57 7.08
C GLY A 150 -11.66 -11.11 6.96
N PHE A 151 -10.71 -10.18 6.82
CA PHE A 151 -10.99 -8.77 6.53
C PHE A 151 -10.71 -8.44 5.08
N SER A 152 -11.53 -7.57 4.49
CA SER A 152 -11.30 -7.02 3.16
C SER A 152 -9.98 -6.25 3.11
N VAL A 153 -9.28 -6.42 2.00
CA VAL A 153 -7.99 -5.79 1.71
C VAL A 153 -8.06 -5.09 0.36
N LEU A 154 -7.51 -3.88 0.34
CA LEU A 154 -7.30 -3.11 -0.87
C LEU A 154 -5.88 -3.34 -1.39
N ASP A 155 -5.78 -3.97 -2.56
CA ASP A 155 -4.51 -4.15 -3.27
C ASP A 155 -4.31 -3.07 -4.32
N ALA A 156 -3.26 -2.27 -4.15
CA ALA A 156 -2.84 -1.27 -5.13
C ALA A 156 -1.46 -1.63 -5.70
N ASN A 157 -1.30 -1.48 -7.02
CA ASN A 157 -0.10 -1.89 -7.72
C ASN A 157 0.35 -0.83 -8.73
N SER A 158 1.62 -0.47 -8.76
CA SER A 158 2.19 0.31 -9.87
C SER A 158 3.35 -0.45 -10.49
N ARG A 159 3.38 -0.59 -11.82
CA ARG A 159 4.47 -1.32 -12.49
C ARG A 159 5.73 -0.46 -12.50
N TYR A 160 6.90 -1.07 -12.37
CA TYR A 160 8.15 -0.34 -12.61
C TYR A 160 8.39 -0.09 -14.10
N TYR A 161 7.85 -0.94 -14.96
CA TYR A 161 8.18 -0.93 -16.37
C TYR A 161 6.93 -0.97 -17.25
N THR A 162 6.94 -0.13 -18.27
CA THR A 162 5.98 -0.13 -19.36
C THR A 162 6.70 -0.51 -20.65
N LEU A 163 6.10 -1.38 -21.47
CA LEU A 163 6.71 -1.78 -22.74
C LEU A 163 6.65 -0.61 -23.72
N ARG A 164 7.78 -0.20 -24.29
CA ARG A 164 7.85 0.96 -25.19
C ARG A 164 6.95 0.82 -26.40
N SER A 165 6.81 -0.39 -26.94
CA SER A 165 5.95 -0.67 -28.09
C SER A 165 4.45 -0.50 -27.81
N THR A 166 4.06 -0.36 -26.54
CA THR A 166 2.66 -0.17 -26.14
C THR A 166 2.32 1.26 -25.73
N GLN A 167 3.33 2.09 -25.47
CA GLN A 167 3.12 3.48 -25.08
C GLN A 167 2.55 4.27 -26.27
N LEU A 168 1.49 5.05 -26.01
CA LEU A 168 0.96 5.99 -27.01
C LEU A 168 1.93 7.16 -27.24
N VAL A 169 2.53 7.64 -26.15
CA VAL A 169 3.56 8.69 -26.17
C VAL A 169 4.81 8.13 -25.50
N PRO A 170 5.95 8.04 -26.20
CA PRO A 170 7.20 7.63 -25.60
C PRO A 170 7.59 8.61 -24.49
N ASN A 171 7.57 8.14 -23.24
CA ASN A 171 8.07 8.87 -22.08
C ASN A 171 8.92 7.91 -21.24
N ASP A 172 10.14 8.33 -20.91
CA ASP A 172 11.07 7.57 -20.07
C ASP A 172 11.79 8.56 -19.15
N VAL A 173 11.41 8.51 -17.88
CA VAL A 173 12.00 9.29 -16.81
C VAL A 173 13.04 8.44 -16.07
N PRO A 174 14.13 9.03 -15.56
CA PRO A 174 15.12 8.29 -14.79
C PRO A 174 14.54 7.85 -13.43
N PHE A 175 14.95 6.67 -12.94
CA PHE A 175 14.61 6.28 -11.57
C PHE A 175 15.24 7.24 -10.55
N PRO A 176 14.47 7.71 -9.55
CA PRO A 176 15.01 8.47 -8.43
C PRO A 176 16.08 7.67 -7.68
N LYS A 177 17.13 8.37 -7.21
CA LYS A 177 18.25 7.74 -6.49
C LYS A 177 17.80 7.06 -5.20
N ASP A 178 16.74 7.55 -4.58
CA ASP A 178 16.17 6.97 -3.35
C ASP A 178 15.44 5.65 -3.59
N MET A 179 14.93 5.44 -4.81
CA MET A 179 14.29 4.19 -5.24
C MET A 179 15.31 3.20 -5.81
N ASP A 180 16.34 3.69 -6.52
CA ASP A 180 17.36 2.86 -7.15
C ASP A 180 18.81 3.31 -6.85
N PRO A 181 19.25 3.24 -5.58
CA PRO A 181 20.57 3.69 -5.18
C PRO A 181 21.72 2.89 -5.81
N ARG A 182 21.43 1.70 -6.37
CA ARG A 182 22.42 0.80 -7.00
C ARG A 182 22.27 0.69 -8.52
N GLY A 183 21.33 1.41 -9.14
CA GLY A 183 21.05 1.32 -10.57
C GLY A 183 20.51 -0.05 -11.02
N LEU A 184 19.94 -0.85 -10.12
CA LEU A 184 19.42 -2.19 -10.42
C LEU A 184 18.11 -2.14 -11.23
N LEU A 185 17.23 -1.18 -10.94
CA LEU A 185 16.01 -0.96 -11.72
C LEU A 185 16.34 -0.37 -13.09
N GLU A 186 17.23 0.63 -13.12
CA GLU A 186 17.64 1.24 -14.39
C GLU A 186 18.34 0.23 -15.31
N ARG A 187 19.25 -0.62 -14.80
CA ARG A 187 19.84 -1.73 -15.58
C ARG A 187 18.81 -2.77 -15.98
N GLY A 188 17.89 -3.10 -15.05
CA GLY A 188 16.82 -4.08 -15.27
C GLY A 188 15.82 -3.65 -16.35
N LYS A 189 15.64 -2.35 -16.59
CA LYS A 189 14.78 -1.79 -17.64
C LYS A 189 15.20 -2.23 -19.05
N GLY A 190 16.50 -2.20 -19.34
CA GLY A 190 17.01 -2.44 -20.69
C GLY A 190 16.46 -1.45 -21.73
N THR A 191 16.46 -1.83 -23.01
CA THR A 191 16.01 -0.96 -24.12
C THR A 191 14.52 -1.11 -24.46
N GLU A 192 13.91 -2.24 -24.10
CA GLU A 192 12.53 -2.57 -24.49
C GLU A 192 11.48 -1.90 -23.60
N PHE A 193 11.86 -1.56 -22.36
CA PHE A 193 10.99 -0.98 -21.37
C PHE A 193 11.34 0.49 -21.11
N ALA A 194 10.35 1.22 -20.60
CA ALA A 194 10.46 2.58 -20.11
C ALA A 194 9.90 2.65 -18.68
N TYR A 195 10.43 3.55 -17.87
CA TYR A 195 9.82 4.00 -16.63
C TYR A 195 9.19 5.36 -16.93
N SER A 196 7.87 5.43 -17.05
CA SER A 196 7.17 6.68 -17.39
C SER A 196 6.62 7.38 -16.15
N GLU A 197 6.16 8.62 -16.30
CA GLU A 197 5.41 9.35 -15.24
C GLU A 197 4.27 8.50 -14.66
N ASP A 198 3.59 7.72 -15.50
CA ASP A 198 2.55 6.77 -15.08
C ASP A 198 3.03 5.67 -14.11
N ASN A 199 4.32 5.45 -13.99
CA ASN A 199 4.92 4.44 -13.11
C ASN A 199 5.44 5.04 -11.80
N VAL A 200 5.46 6.38 -11.69
CA VAL A 200 5.91 7.08 -10.50
C VAL A 200 4.89 6.90 -9.37
N VAL A 201 5.42 6.61 -8.19
CA VAL A 201 4.67 6.57 -6.93
C VAL A 201 5.32 7.56 -5.99
N GLU A 202 4.52 8.42 -5.39
CA GLU A 202 4.98 9.39 -4.41
C GLU A 202 4.95 8.82 -2.99
N TYR A 203 5.96 9.16 -2.20
CA TYR A 203 6.13 8.65 -0.83
C TYR A 203 6.27 9.81 0.14
N TRP A 204 5.32 9.92 1.06
CA TRP A 204 5.20 11.04 1.98
C TRP A 204 5.14 10.56 3.43
N LYS A 205 5.51 11.45 4.34
CA LYS A 205 5.27 11.30 5.78
C LYS A 205 4.58 12.55 6.28
N TYR A 206 3.48 12.32 6.97
CA TYR A 206 2.74 13.36 7.65
C TYR A 206 3.39 13.65 9.01
N ASN A 207 3.75 14.90 9.24
CA ASN A 207 4.29 15.38 10.50
C ASN A 207 3.18 16.11 11.28
N LYS A 208 2.85 15.57 12.46
CA LYS A 208 1.77 16.09 13.30
C LYS A 208 2.12 17.43 13.97
N ASP A 209 3.40 17.68 14.22
CA ASP A 209 3.83 18.85 14.99
C ASP A 209 3.68 20.14 14.19
N ASP A 210 3.98 20.08 12.89
CA ASP A 210 3.90 21.20 11.95
C ASP A 210 2.74 21.07 10.96
N ASN A 211 2.00 19.95 11.02
CA ASN A 211 0.88 19.63 10.12
C ASN A 211 1.31 19.71 8.64
N SER A 212 2.49 19.16 8.34
CA SER A 212 3.11 19.20 7.01
C SER A 212 3.39 17.80 6.45
N TYR A 213 3.66 17.75 5.15
CA TYR A 213 4.06 16.53 4.45
C TYR A 213 5.51 16.66 3.99
N THR A 214 6.29 15.62 4.28
CA THR A 214 7.69 15.55 3.86
C THR A 214 7.90 14.32 2.99
N VAL A 215 8.68 14.44 1.92
CA VAL A 215 9.04 13.31 1.06
C VAL A 215 9.94 12.36 1.85
N ILE A 216 9.66 11.07 1.82
CA ILE A 216 10.43 10.05 2.54
C ILE A 216 10.89 8.91 1.65
N ASN A 217 11.84 8.11 2.14
CA ASN A 217 12.26 6.92 1.43
C ASN A 217 11.21 5.82 1.58
N PRO A 218 10.83 5.09 0.51
CA PRO A 218 9.88 3.99 0.59
C PRO A 218 10.29 2.84 1.54
N ARG A 219 11.55 2.76 1.98
CA ARG A 219 12.01 1.83 3.04
C ARG A 219 11.49 2.13 4.43
N GLU A 220 10.99 3.34 4.66
CA GLU A 220 10.51 3.73 5.99
C GLU A 220 9.18 3.06 6.35
N PHE A 221 8.41 2.62 5.35
CA PHE A 221 7.15 1.90 5.55
C PHE A 221 7.38 0.49 6.10
N LYS A 222 6.57 0.11 7.08
CA LYS A 222 6.57 -1.23 7.70
C LYS A 222 5.15 -1.77 7.77
N ASP A 223 5.03 -3.09 7.71
CA ASP A 223 3.75 -3.75 7.98
C ASP A 223 3.29 -3.40 9.41
N GLY A 224 2.04 -2.97 9.53
CA GLY A 224 1.42 -2.44 10.75
C GLY A 224 1.36 -0.91 10.80
N ASP A 225 2.04 -0.19 9.91
CA ASP A 225 1.96 1.27 9.85
C ASP A 225 0.57 1.72 9.40
N ILE A 226 0.13 2.86 9.94
CA ILE A 226 -1.11 3.52 9.50
C ILE A 226 -0.75 4.45 8.34
N VAL A 227 -1.40 4.23 7.21
CA VAL A 227 -1.09 4.90 5.95
C VAL A 227 -2.33 5.50 5.30
N GLU A 228 -2.11 6.55 4.52
CA GLU A 228 -3.02 7.02 3.49
C GLU A 228 -2.48 6.55 2.14
N VAL A 229 -3.33 5.91 1.33
CA VAL A 229 -2.98 5.41 0.00
C VAL A 229 -3.76 6.21 -1.03
N HIS A 230 -3.06 6.72 -2.04
CA HIS A 230 -3.69 7.32 -3.22
C HIS A 230 -3.67 6.29 -4.35
N VAL A 231 -4.84 6.01 -4.90
CA VAL A 231 -5.01 5.05 -5.98
C VAL A 231 -5.75 5.66 -7.15
N SER A 232 -5.46 5.18 -8.34
CA SER A 232 -6.25 5.43 -9.53
C SER A 232 -6.74 4.12 -10.14
N PHE A 233 -7.54 4.21 -11.20
CA PHE A 233 -8.24 3.04 -11.76
C PHE A 233 -7.74 2.71 -13.16
N LEU A 234 -7.30 1.46 -13.31
CA LEU A 234 -6.81 0.91 -14.56
C LEU A 234 -7.69 -0.26 -15.01
N LEU A 235 -8.31 -0.14 -16.17
CA LEU A 235 -9.16 -1.15 -16.77
C LEU A 235 -8.35 -1.93 -17.81
N LEU A 236 -7.87 -3.11 -17.41
CA LEU A 236 -7.03 -3.95 -18.25
C LEU A 236 -7.84 -4.85 -19.16
N LYS A 237 -7.53 -4.80 -20.45
CA LYS A 237 -7.99 -5.78 -21.41
C LYS A 237 -7.22 -7.09 -21.24
N MET A 238 -7.91 -8.12 -20.76
CA MET A 238 -7.37 -9.46 -20.60
C MET A 238 -7.34 -10.18 -21.96
N SER A 239 -6.20 -10.81 -22.27
CA SER A 239 -6.14 -11.73 -23.40
C SER A 239 -6.97 -12.97 -23.10
N THR A 240 -7.90 -13.30 -23.98
CA THR A 240 -8.62 -14.57 -23.94
C THR A 240 -7.67 -15.69 -24.39
N SER A 241 -6.87 -16.24 -23.47
CA SER A 241 -5.90 -17.32 -23.74
C SER A 241 -6.53 -18.67 -24.12
N GLN A 242 -7.85 -18.76 -24.23
CA GLN A 242 -8.60 -19.93 -24.74
C GLN A 242 -8.51 -20.05 -26.27
N ARG A 243 -7.34 -19.81 -26.87
CA ARG A 243 -7.12 -19.68 -28.32
C ARG A 243 -6.33 -20.84 -28.92
N LYS A 244 -6.85 -22.06 -28.85
CA LYS A 244 -6.42 -23.11 -29.78
C LYS A 244 -7.53 -23.97 -30.40
N TYR A 245 -8.77 -23.93 -29.92
CA TYR A 245 -9.75 -24.97 -30.28
C TYR A 245 -11.16 -24.56 -30.72
N TYR A 246 -11.55 -23.27 -30.68
CA TYR A 246 -12.91 -22.88 -31.09
C TYR A 246 -12.96 -21.68 -32.04
N ASN A 247 -13.89 -21.75 -32.99
CA ASN A 247 -14.13 -20.78 -34.06
C ASN A 247 -14.20 -19.33 -33.54
N HIS A 248 -13.43 -18.47 -34.20
CA HIS A 248 -12.93 -17.20 -33.69
C HIS A 248 -13.87 -15.99 -33.80
N SER A 249 -15.15 -16.13 -34.16
CA SER A 249 -15.96 -14.97 -34.54
C SER A 249 -16.66 -14.22 -33.40
N ASN A 250 -16.87 -14.81 -32.21
CA ASN A 250 -17.76 -14.22 -31.18
C ASN A 250 -17.17 -14.07 -29.76
N VAL A 251 -15.86 -14.24 -29.55
CA VAL A 251 -15.30 -14.10 -28.20
C VAL A 251 -15.04 -12.63 -27.89
N LEU A 252 -15.90 -12.05 -27.03
CA LEU A 252 -15.74 -10.68 -26.55
C LEU A 252 -14.45 -10.53 -25.72
N PRO A 253 -13.73 -9.39 -25.84
CA PRO A 253 -12.63 -9.08 -24.94
C PRO A 253 -13.13 -9.04 -23.50
N ARG A 254 -12.31 -9.42 -22.52
CA ARG A 254 -12.66 -9.29 -21.10
C ARG A 254 -11.84 -8.18 -20.46
N TYR A 255 -12.47 -7.28 -19.72
CA TYR A 255 -11.84 -6.19 -19.00
C TYR A 255 -11.93 -6.44 -17.50
N ARG A 256 -10.86 -6.12 -16.77
CA ARG A 256 -10.81 -6.18 -15.30
C ARG A 256 -10.29 -4.85 -14.78
N MET A 257 -10.93 -4.30 -13.75
CA MET A 257 -10.39 -3.15 -13.04
C MET A 257 -9.30 -3.58 -12.07
N LEU A 258 -8.22 -2.82 -12.06
CA LEU A 258 -7.13 -2.85 -11.10
C LEU A 258 -6.95 -1.46 -10.50
N LEU A 259 -6.46 -1.42 -9.27
CA LEU A 259 -6.08 -0.18 -8.61
C LEU A 259 -4.59 0.07 -8.83
N THR A 260 -4.27 1.24 -9.37
CA THR A 260 -2.89 1.69 -9.58
C THR A 260 -2.45 2.52 -8.41
N LEU A 261 -1.33 2.17 -7.79
CA LEU A 261 -0.75 2.96 -6.71
C LEU A 261 -0.18 4.28 -7.27
N ARG A 262 -0.58 5.40 -6.70
CA ARG A 262 -0.11 6.75 -7.08
C ARG A 262 0.68 7.43 -5.97
N GLY A 263 0.24 7.24 -4.73
CA GLY A 263 0.88 7.84 -3.56
C GLY A 263 0.71 6.98 -2.32
N LEU A 264 1.65 7.09 -1.40
CA LEU A 264 1.60 6.45 -0.10
C LEU A 264 2.15 7.42 0.95
N THR A 265 1.31 7.74 1.93
CA THR A 265 1.67 8.63 3.04
C THR A 265 1.69 7.85 4.35
N LEU A 266 2.80 7.93 5.07
CA LEU A 266 2.92 7.44 6.44
C LEU A 266 2.28 8.43 7.41
N LEU A 267 1.29 7.98 8.18
CA LEU A 267 0.60 8.80 9.18
C LEU A 267 1.04 8.50 10.62
N ALA A 268 1.35 7.25 10.90
CA ALA A 268 1.87 6.81 12.19
C ALA A 268 2.62 5.48 12.04
N HIS A 269 3.76 5.37 12.72
CA HIS A 269 4.46 4.10 12.85
C HIS A 269 3.82 3.20 13.89
N ASN A 270 3.99 1.89 13.70
CA ASN A 270 3.85 0.94 14.78
C ASN A 270 5.15 0.91 15.62
N GLU A 271 5.26 1.76 16.64
CA GLU A 271 6.51 2.06 17.39
C GLU A 271 7.07 0.91 18.26
N HIS A 272 6.61 -0.33 18.11
CA HIS A 272 6.81 -1.34 19.15
C HIS A 272 8.08 -2.22 19.10
N LYS A 273 9.13 -1.82 18.37
CA LYS A 273 10.30 -2.71 18.18
C LYS A 273 11.63 -2.29 18.78
N ASP A 274 11.80 -1.05 19.24
CA ASP A 274 13.15 -0.55 19.55
C ASP A 274 13.50 -0.52 21.06
N ASP A 275 12.54 -0.82 21.94
CA ASP A 275 12.77 -0.78 23.40
C ASP A 275 13.18 -2.14 24.01
N ALA A 276 13.11 -3.24 23.26
CA ALA A 276 13.49 -4.56 23.77
C ALA A 276 15.01 -4.83 23.71
N ASP A 277 15.75 -4.17 22.81
CA ASP A 277 17.19 -4.41 22.63
C ASP A 277 18.08 -3.55 23.56
N LYS A 278 17.51 -2.62 24.35
CA LYS A 278 18.30 -1.76 25.27
C LYS A 278 18.53 -2.36 26.65
N HIS A 279 17.94 -3.52 26.97
CA HIS A 279 18.05 -4.10 28.31
C HIS A 279 19.08 -5.23 28.46
N ASP A 280 19.77 -5.66 27.40
CA ASP A 280 20.69 -6.81 27.46
C ASP A 280 22.19 -6.43 27.40
N GLU A 281 22.54 -5.16 27.25
CA GLU A 281 23.95 -4.71 27.25
C GLU A 281 24.52 -4.42 28.66
N THR A 282 23.72 -4.49 29.74
CA THR A 282 24.19 -4.17 31.09
C THR A 282 24.57 -5.37 31.96
N SER A 283 24.53 -6.59 31.43
CA SER A 283 24.76 -7.83 32.20
C SER A 283 26.06 -8.57 31.84
N SER A 284 26.87 -8.06 30.90
CA SER A 284 28.11 -8.70 30.43
C SER A 284 29.37 -7.93 30.83
N GLN A 285 29.54 -7.65 32.12
CA GLN A 285 30.85 -7.36 32.72
C GLN A 285 30.95 -8.11 34.05
N GLU A 286 31.47 -9.34 34.01
CA GLU A 286 32.34 -9.95 35.05
C GLU A 286 32.47 -11.47 34.77
N ALA A 287 33.58 -11.88 34.15
CA ALA A 287 34.31 -13.12 34.41
C ALA A 287 35.40 -13.31 33.33
N VAL A 288 36.56 -12.67 33.52
CA VAL A 288 37.80 -13.10 32.88
C VAL A 288 38.52 -14.01 33.88
N VAL A 289 38.45 -15.32 33.66
CA VAL A 289 39.35 -16.29 34.29
C VAL A 289 39.94 -17.18 33.20
N ASP A 290 41.27 -17.15 33.16
CA ASP A 290 42.16 -17.97 32.35
C ASP A 290 41.84 -19.46 32.38
N THR A 291 41.87 -20.11 31.22
CA THR A 291 42.61 -21.38 31.06
C THR A 291 42.89 -21.69 29.59
N SER A 292 44.13 -22.11 29.36
CA SER A 292 44.72 -22.51 28.09
C SER A 292 44.60 -24.03 27.86
N GLN A 293 44.94 -24.45 26.63
CA GLN A 293 45.02 -25.82 26.06
C GLN A 293 43.68 -26.34 25.53
N GLY A 294 43.51 -26.83 24.30
CA GLY A 294 44.43 -27.38 23.30
C GLY A 294 43.85 -28.73 22.84
N GLY A 295 43.54 -28.91 21.56
CA GLY A 295 43.20 -30.23 21.00
C GLY A 295 42.16 -30.24 19.88
N ASP A 296 42.61 -30.74 18.72
CA ASP A 296 41.86 -31.12 17.52
C ASP A 296 40.58 -31.93 17.76
N ASN A 297 39.58 -31.76 16.89
CA ASN A 297 39.01 -32.89 16.12
C ASN A 297 38.03 -32.44 15.03
N ASP A 298 38.23 -33.02 13.85
CA ASP A 298 37.32 -33.08 12.72
C ASP A 298 36.06 -33.93 13.00
N GLN A 299 34.95 -33.54 12.35
CA GLN A 299 34.00 -34.37 11.58
C GLN A 299 32.50 -34.07 11.82
N ILE A 300 31.88 -33.62 10.71
CA ILE A 300 30.64 -34.12 10.09
C ILE A 300 29.40 -34.30 10.99
N PHE A 301 28.34 -33.51 10.75
CA PHE A 301 26.96 -34.03 10.68
C PHE A 301 26.04 -33.16 9.80
N ARG A 302 25.24 -33.86 8.97
CA ARG A 302 24.16 -33.33 8.12
C ARG A 302 22.86 -33.16 8.92
N LYS A 303 21.98 -32.32 8.34
CA LYS A 303 20.50 -32.23 8.45
C LYS A 303 19.93 -31.14 9.36
N GLY A 304 18.97 -30.40 8.81
CA GLY A 304 17.98 -29.65 9.57
C GLY A 304 17.27 -28.56 8.78
N LEU A 305 16.39 -28.93 7.83
CA LEU A 305 15.33 -28.03 7.36
C LEU A 305 14.44 -27.69 8.56
N GLY A 306 14.53 -26.46 9.07
CA GLY A 306 13.60 -25.90 10.04
C GLY A 306 12.55 -25.06 9.34
N ALA A 307 11.30 -25.54 9.32
CA ALA A 307 10.14 -24.74 8.98
C ALA A 307 10.05 -23.57 9.97
N LYS A 308 10.12 -22.33 9.48
CA LYS A 308 9.84 -21.14 10.28
C LYS A 308 8.33 -20.96 10.37
N THR A 309 7.79 -21.36 11.52
CA THR A 309 6.43 -21.09 11.96
C THR A 309 6.23 -19.57 12.07
N THR A 310 5.36 -19.00 11.23
CA THR A 310 4.96 -17.60 11.30
C THR A 310 3.88 -17.42 12.37
N ALA A 311 4.31 -17.13 13.60
CA ALA A 311 3.52 -16.43 14.62
C ALA A 311 4.53 -15.81 15.60
N PRO A 312 4.64 -14.46 15.66
CA PRO A 312 3.78 -13.69 16.57
C PRO A 312 3.50 -12.26 16.07
N VAL A 313 2.34 -12.02 15.47
CA VAL A 313 1.86 -10.65 15.17
C VAL A 313 0.84 -10.19 16.23
N PHE A 314 0.00 -11.10 16.73
CA PHE A 314 -1.10 -10.77 17.65
C PHE A 314 -0.68 -10.46 19.10
N LYS A 315 0.39 -11.09 19.62
CA LYS A 315 0.87 -10.76 20.98
C LYS A 315 1.45 -9.35 21.10
N ASN A 316 1.91 -8.78 19.99
CA ASN A 316 2.58 -7.48 19.97
C ASN A 316 1.60 -6.32 19.79
N LEU A 317 0.45 -6.56 19.13
CA LEU A 317 -0.67 -5.62 19.17
C LEU A 317 -1.16 -5.48 20.63
N ALA A 318 -1.30 -6.63 21.34
CA ALA A 318 -1.46 -6.88 22.80
C ALA A 318 -1.17 -5.70 23.76
N THR A 319 0.09 -5.31 23.72
CA THR A 319 0.72 -4.44 24.72
C THR A 319 0.73 -2.97 24.26
N ALA A 320 0.55 -2.73 22.96
CA ALA A 320 0.62 -1.40 22.35
C ALA A 320 -0.53 -0.47 22.75
N ALA A 321 -1.75 -1.01 22.78
CA ALA A 321 -2.92 -0.24 23.19
C ALA A 321 -2.88 0.17 24.67
N ALA A 322 -2.24 -0.62 25.53
CA ALA A 322 -2.17 -0.35 26.98
C ALA A 322 -1.19 0.80 27.32
N CYS A 323 -0.08 0.95 26.58
CA CYS A 323 0.87 2.04 26.80
C CYS A 323 0.43 3.38 26.18
N PHE A 324 -0.32 3.37 25.08
CA PHE A 324 -0.88 4.60 24.51
C PHE A 324 -1.91 5.26 25.46
N LEU A 325 -2.74 4.45 26.11
CA LEU A 325 -3.72 4.92 27.10
C LEU A 325 -3.06 5.50 28.37
N SER A 326 -1.88 5.01 28.78
CA SER A 326 -1.20 5.54 29.97
C SER A 326 -0.60 6.93 29.75
N ARG A 327 -0.23 7.30 28.51
CA ARG A 327 0.30 8.63 28.19
C ARG A 327 -0.78 9.67 27.90
N VAL A 328 -1.91 9.28 27.30
CA VAL A 328 -3.06 10.18 27.06
C VAL A 328 -3.71 10.60 28.39
N CYS A 329 -3.71 9.73 29.41
CA CYS A 329 -4.28 10.07 30.72
C CYS A 329 -3.39 10.96 31.61
N VAL A 330 -2.10 11.15 31.30
CA VAL A 330 -1.21 12.03 32.10
C VAL A 330 -1.16 13.46 31.54
N GLY A 331 -1.57 13.69 30.29
CA GLY A 331 -1.61 15.02 29.68
C GLY A 331 -2.88 15.84 29.95
N ALA A 332 -3.93 15.24 30.50
CA ALA A 332 -5.24 15.90 30.64
C ALA A 332 -5.46 16.68 31.95
N ASP A 333 -4.52 16.63 32.92
CA ASP A 333 -4.68 17.25 34.24
C ASP A 333 -3.87 18.55 34.45
N ALA A 334 -3.11 19.02 33.45
CA ALA A 334 -2.28 20.21 33.59
C ALA A 334 -2.99 21.55 33.25
N ASP A 335 -4.10 21.53 32.50
CA ASP A 335 -4.67 22.76 31.89
C ASP A 335 -5.94 23.32 32.55
N LYS A 336 -6.31 22.87 33.76
CA LYS A 336 -7.52 23.34 34.45
C LYS A 336 -7.33 24.35 35.59
N LYS A 337 -6.16 25.01 35.71
CA LYS A 337 -5.89 25.95 36.83
C LYS A 337 -5.63 27.42 36.50
N SER A 338 -5.81 27.90 35.28
CA SER A 338 -5.52 29.32 34.97
C SER A 338 -6.66 30.12 34.33
N LEU A 339 -7.92 29.83 34.65
CA LEU A 339 -9.02 30.68 34.18
C LEU A 339 -10.16 30.86 35.20
N ILE A 340 -9.81 31.24 36.43
CA ILE A 340 -10.68 32.04 37.32
C ILE A 340 -9.78 32.97 38.13
N GLN A 341 -9.58 34.21 37.65
CA GLN A 341 -9.46 35.42 38.47
C GLN A 341 -9.60 36.66 37.60
#